data_AF-A0A359MU31-F1
#
_entry.id   AF-A0A359MU31-F1
#
_cell.length_a   1.000
_cell.length_b   1.000
_cell.length_c   1.000
_cell.angle_alpha   90.00
_cell.angle_beta   90.00
_cell.angle_gamma   90.00
#
_symmetry.space_group_name_H-M   'P 1'
#
loop_
_entity.id
_entity.type
_entity.pdbx_description
1 polymer ?
#
loop_
_entity_poly.entity_id
_entity_poly.type
_entity_poly.pdbx_seq_one_letter_code
_entity_poly.pdbx_strand_id
1 'polypeptide(L)'
;MEKKYTYNNISLTGEEKNQLLEEIRYYFESERDEKIGILASENILEFFMDILGKQIYNKALDDTKVWFDRRIEDLGADFYSLYK
;
A
#
# COMPACT_ATOMS: atom_id res chain seq x y z
N MET A 1 -13.21 -16.94 -7.99
CA MET A 1 -12.29 -15.89 -8.44
C MET A 1 -12.48 -14.71 -7.49
N GLU A 2 -11.47 -14.37 -6.71
CA GLU A 2 -11.51 -13.20 -5.83
C GLU A 2 -11.57 -11.93 -6.67
N LYS A 3 -12.47 -11.00 -6.29
CA LYS A 3 -12.53 -9.69 -6.94
C LYS A 3 -11.26 -8.92 -6.59
N LYS A 4 -10.59 -8.38 -7.61
CA LYS A 4 -9.47 -7.45 -7.46
C LYS A 4 -9.93 -6.04 -7.81
N TYR A 5 -9.59 -5.08 -6.97
CA TYR A 5 -9.88 -3.66 -7.17
C TYR A 5 -8.56 -2.94 -7.45
N THR A 6 -8.50 -2.16 -8.54
CA THR A 6 -7.26 -1.54 -9.01
C THR A 6 -7.36 -0.02 -8.98
N TYR A 7 -6.39 0.62 -8.34
CA TYR A 7 -6.25 2.07 -8.23
C TYR A 7 -4.82 2.44 -8.59
N ASN A 8 -4.58 3.13 -9.72
CA ASN A 8 -3.26 3.61 -10.13
C ASN A 8 -2.11 2.59 -9.93
N ASN A 9 -2.29 1.35 -10.42
CA ASN A 9 -1.39 0.18 -10.28
C ASN A 9 -1.33 -0.51 -8.90
N ILE A 10 -2.06 -0.03 -7.90
CA ILE A 10 -2.22 -0.71 -6.61
C ILE A 10 -3.45 -1.62 -6.71
N SER A 11 -3.28 -2.89 -6.37
CA SER A 11 -4.36 -3.87 -6.38
C SER A 11 -4.68 -4.33 -4.97
N LEU A 12 -5.96 -4.24 -4.60
CA LEU A 12 -6.48 -4.76 -3.34
C LEU A 12 -7.36 -5.98 -3.60
N THR A 13 -7.25 -6.97 -2.72
CA THR A 13 -8.22 -8.05 -2.58
C THR A 13 -9.54 -7.50 -2.04
N GLY A 14 -10.61 -8.28 -2.18
CA GLY A 14 -11.90 -7.93 -1.59
C GLY A 14 -11.84 -7.80 -0.07
N GLU A 15 -11.05 -8.64 0.61
CA GLU A 15 -10.89 -8.59 2.07
C GLU A 15 -10.14 -7.33 2.51
N GLU A 16 -9.01 -7.01 1.88
CA GLU A 16 -8.25 -5.78 2.19
C GLU A 16 -9.11 -4.53 1.97
N LYS A 17 -9.85 -4.47 0.85
CA LYS A 17 -10.76 -3.35 0.58
C LYS A 17 -11.82 -3.25 1.68
N ASN A 18 -12.48 -4.35 2.03
CA ASN A 18 -13.53 -4.34 3.05
C ASN A 18 -12.99 -3.90 4.41
N GLN A 19 -11.80 -4.37 4.79
CA GLN A 19 -11.14 -3.95 6.02
C GLN A 19 -10.89 -2.44 6.02
N LEU A 20 -10.33 -1.89 4.95
CA LEU A 20 -10.10 -0.44 4.83
C LEU A 20 -11.41 0.36 4.90
N LEU A 21 -12.48 -0.14 4.29
CA LEU A 21 -13.80 0.51 4.38
C LEU A 21 -14.35 0.51 5.80
N GLU A 22 -14.15 -0.57 6.58
CA GLU A 22 -14.55 -0.59 8.00
C GLU A 22 -13.72 0.36 8.85
N GLU A 23 -12.41 0.45 8.62
CA GLU A 23 -11.54 1.39 9.33
C GLU A 23 -11.92 2.85 9.05
N ILE A 24 -12.22 3.18 7.79
CA ILE A 24 -12.77 4.49 7.42
C ILE A 24 -14.13 4.71 8.12
N ARG A 25 -14.98 3.67 8.12
CA ARG A 25 -16.20 3.52 8.92
C ARG A 25 -16.04 4.06 10.35
N TYR A 26 -15.17 3.34 11.02
CA TYR A 26 -14.87 3.46 12.43
C TYR A 26 -14.26 4.82 12.78
N TYR A 27 -13.30 5.31 11.99
CA TYR A 27 -12.67 6.60 12.22
C TYR A 27 -13.67 7.76 12.22
N PHE A 28 -14.63 7.78 11.29
CA PHE A 28 -15.65 8.84 11.25
C PHE A 28 -16.62 8.73 12.44
N GLU A 29 -17.00 7.52 12.84
CA GLU A 29 -17.84 7.33 14.03
C GLU A 29 -17.08 7.74 15.31
N SER A 30 -15.80 7.36 15.46
CA SER A 30 -15.03 7.61 16.69
C SER A 30 -14.56 9.05 16.83
N GLU A 31 -14.04 9.65 15.76
CA GLU A 31 -13.39 10.97 15.81
C GLU A 31 -14.35 12.11 15.48
N ARG A 32 -15.47 11.82 14.80
CA ARG A 32 -16.39 12.84 14.28
C ARG A 32 -17.84 12.65 14.71
N ASP A 33 -18.15 11.59 15.48
CA ASP A 33 -19.53 11.19 15.84
C ASP A 33 -20.43 11.07 14.61
N GLU A 34 -19.85 10.69 13.47
CA GLU A 34 -20.48 10.70 12.15
C GLU A 34 -20.56 9.27 11.58
N LYS A 35 -21.77 8.71 11.49
CA LYS A 35 -22.00 7.42 10.84
C LYS A 35 -22.11 7.58 9.34
N ILE A 36 -21.08 7.15 8.62
CA ILE A 36 -21.08 7.15 7.16
C ILE A 36 -21.38 5.75 6.57
N GLY A 37 -22.13 5.74 5.48
CA GLY A 37 -22.51 4.50 4.78
C GLY A 37 -21.40 3.97 3.85
N ILE A 38 -21.66 2.80 3.27
CA ILE A 38 -20.71 2.10 2.38
C ILE A 38 -20.27 2.99 1.21
N LEU A 39 -21.20 3.63 0.49
CA LEU A 39 -20.89 4.50 -0.64
C LEU A 39 -19.97 5.67 -0.25
N ALA A 40 -20.21 6.27 0.92
CA ALA A 40 -19.38 7.37 1.41
C ALA A 40 -17.96 6.88 1.73
N SER A 41 -17.83 5.74 2.42
CA SER A 41 -16.52 5.15 2.70
C SER A 41 -15.77 4.71 1.42
N GLU A 42 -16.49 4.24 0.39
CA GLU A 42 -15.87 3.89 -0.90
C GLU A 42 -15.32 5.13 -1.62
N ASN A 43 -16.09 6.21 -1.67
CA ASN A 43 -15.64 7.47 -2.26
C ASN A 43 -14.42 8.04 -1.53
N ILE A 44 -14.39 7.94 -0.19
CA ILE A 44 -13.24 8.38 0.62
C ILE A 44 -12.01 7.52 0.33
N LEU A 45 -12.17 6.19 0.27
CA LEU A 45 -11.08 5.29 -0.07
C LEU A 45 -10.52 5.61 -1.46
N GLU A 46 -11.39 5.76 -2.47
CA GLU A 46 -10.99 6.10 -3.84
C GLU A 46 -10.23 7.44 -3.88
N PHE A 47 -10.73 8.47 -3.20
CA PHE A 47 -10.07 9.77 -3.09
C PHE A 47 -8.63 9.66 -2.53
N PHE A 48 -8.45 8.91 -1.45
CA PHE A 48 -7.11 8.72 -0.87
C PHE A 48 -6.21 7.86 -1.74
N MET A 49 -6.74 6.84 -2.41
CA MET A 49 -5.97 6.02 -3.34
C MET A 49 -5.48 6.83 -4.55
N ASP A 50 -6.26 7.82 -5.00
CA ASP A 50 -5.87 8.73 -6.08
C ASP A 50 -4.83 9.77 -5.64
N ILE A 51 -5.00 10.36 -4.46
CA ILE A 51 -4.11 11.44 -4.00
C ILE A 51 -2.81 10.89 -3.38
N LEU A 52 -2.91 9.87 -2.54
CA LEU A 52 -1.79 9.34 -1.76
C LEU A 52 -1.24 8.04 -2.32
N GLY A 53 -2.11 7.16 -2.83
CA GLY A 53 -1.75 5.79 -3.20
C GLY A 53 -0.51 5.73 -4.10
N LYS A 54 -0.54 6.41 -5.24
CA LYS A 54 0.59 6.43 -6.19
C LYS A 54 1.88 6.97 -5.58
N GLN A 55 1.79 8.05 -4.78
CA GLN A 55 2.96 8.67 -4.17
C GLN A 55 3.62 7.74 -3.15
N ILE A 56 2.81 7.14 -2.26
CA ILE A 56 3.28 6.19 -1.25
C ILE A 56 3.89 4.95 -1.92
N TYR A 57 3.21 4.39 -2.93
CA TYR A 57 3.69 3.20 -3.62
C TYR A 57 5.04 3.44 -4.32
N ASN A 58 5.18 4.56 -5.03
CA ASN A 58 6.43 4.92 -5.68
C ASN A 58 7.56 5.15 -4.66
N LYS A 59 7.26 5.83 -3.55
CA LYS A 59 8.26 6.05 -2.49
C LYS A 59 8.73 4.73 -1.87
N ALA A 60 7.81 3.79 -1.66
CA ALA A 60 8.13 2.45 -1.18
C ALA A 60 9.01 1.68 -2.17
N LEU A 61 8.79 1.83 -3.48
CA LEU A 61 9.66 1.25 -4.52
C LEU A 61 11.06 1.85 -4.49
N ASP A 62 11.17 3.17 -4.35
CA ASP A 62 12.47 3.85 -4.24
C ASP A 62 13.24 3.35 -3.01
N ASP A 63 12.59 3.26 -1.86
CA ASP A 63 13.21 2.77 -0.61
C ASP A 63 13.63 1.30 -0.75
N THR A 64 12.81 0.48 -1.41
CA THR A 64 13.14 -0.92 -1.71
C THR A 64 14.34 -1.04 -2.65
N LYS A 65 14.47 -0.15 -3.64
CA LYS A 65 15.63 -0.11 -4.54
C LYS A 65 16.92 0.15 -3.78
N VAL A 66 16.91 1.12 -2.86
CA VAL A 66 18.08 1.42 -2.02
C VAL A 66 18.48 0.23 -1.16
N TRP A 67 17.50 -0.44 -0.54
CA TRP A 67 17.75 -1.64 0.25
C TRP A 67 18.31 -2.78 -0.62
N PHE A 68 17.74 -2.98 -1.80
CA PHE A 68 18.14 -4.04 -2.73
C PHE A 68 19.57 -3.85 -3.26
N ASP A 69 19.94 -2.62 -3.60
CA ASP A 69 21.28 -2.30 -4.11
C ASP A 69 22.37 -2.64 -3.10
N ARG A 70 22.16 -2.26 -1.83
CA ARG A 70 23.08 -2.62 -0.74
C ARG A 70 23.22 -4.13 -0.61
N ARG A 71 22.10 -4.86 -0.69
CA ARG A 71 22.14 -6.32 -0.58
C ARG A 71 22.90 -6.97 -1.74
N ILE A 72 22.78 -6.43 -2.95
CA ILE A 72 23.53 -6.91 -4.11
C ILE A 72 25.02 -6.60 -3.99
N GLU A 73 25.40 -5.43 -3.48
CA GLU A 73 26.81 -5.12 -3.19
C GLU A 73 27.41 -6.10 -2.18
N ASP A 74 26.70 -6.37 -1.08
CA ASP A 74 27.13 -7.36 -0.07
C ASP A 74 27.32 -8.74 -0.69
N LEU A 75 26.36 -9.21 -1.49
CA LEU A 75 26.45 -10.50 -2.18
C LEU A 75 27.63 -10.55 -3.16
N GLY A 76 27.93 -9.43 -3.84
CA GLY A 76 29.09 -9.31 -4.71
C GLY A 76 30.40 -9.42 -3.92
N ALA A 77 30.50 -8.73 -2.77
CA ALA A 77 31.65 -8.80 -1.89
C ALA A 77 31.87 -10.21 -1.32
N ASP A 78 30.80 -10.87 -0.88
CA ASP A 78 30.82 -12.26 -0.41
C ASP A 78 31.36 -13.19 -1.51
N PHE A 79 30.93 -13.01 -2.77
CA PHE A 79 31.43 -13.81 -3.89
C PHE A 79 32.92 -13.59 -4.16
N TYR A 80 33.39 -12.33 -4.15
CA TYR A 80 34.81 -12.03 -4.37
C TYR A 80 35.72 -12.62 -3.29
N SER A 81 35.23 -12.78 -2.07
CA SER A 81 35.98 -13.43 -0.98
C SER A 81 36.36 -14.90 -1.27
N LEU A 82 35.73 -15.54 -2.27
CA LEU A 82 36.01 -16.92 -2.67
C LEU A 82 37.24 -17.06 -3.58
N TYR A 83 37.74 -15.98 -4.18
CA TYR A 83 38.98 -16.02 -4.97
C TYR A 83 40.19 -16.25 -4.04
N LYS A 84 41.11 -17.14 -4.43
CA LYS A 84 42.37 -17.42 -3.73
C LYS A 84 43.54 -16.64 -4.32
#